data_AF-A0A2R8CGJ0-F1
#
_entry.id   AF-A0A2R8CGJ0-F1
#
_cell.length_a   1.000
_cell.length_b   1.000
_cell.length_c   1.000
_cell.angle_alpha   90.00
_cell.angle_beta   90.00
_cell.angle_gamma   90.00
#
_symmetry.space_group_name_H-M   'P 1'
#
loop_
_entity.id
_entity.type
_entity.pdbx_description
1 polymer ?
#
loop_
_entity_poly.entity_id
_entity_poly.type
_entity_poly.pdbx_seq_one_letter_code
_entity_poly.pdbx_strand_id
1 'polypeptide(L)'
;MKSLAYVLSVAAMIAPLAVFAQSCETVATVTTDGTGAPDRYRTGGTYFPVKIETIGADQTLRIAPLSGPYQYVTLHSRTPGGSWSTSYKGNRTEFPGTDPIIAECRQSSNCTHIIVSVNGGHEKYEPVLSSADVQLCRQVAHPHQDLTLDTTWTAPKSGWQIDLPSQWTRDVQDDPNGGTGMFTSQDGNVVVGVTTMTPDQHLEDSALIEAFHSIMFSSAPIVTKEPVNLAGIQGTLHRYNLLIDGTGYWAIAVYLPAAPNYYIGWGIVPEAMMNDRAEDVVKVLNTLRLLDPPQALETRPDAALSVVLLTVGDDARISQAPGYAKTIFQPSTPEIHMFAAITGTERTGHILQQLHYLENGQLAMEQALDVAAVPTGQMIELRGSFLVPTNGWPLGAYRVVLSYEGKELASHMIYVGEAE
;
A
#
# COMPACT_ATOMS: atom_id res chain seq x y z
N MET A 1 -48.87 10.81 -19.61
CA MET A 1 -48.65 9.50 -20.27
C MET A 1 -47.20 9.41 -20.71
N LYS A 2 -46.44 8.46 -20.11
CA LYS A 2 -45.30 7.65 -20.61
C LYS A 2 -44.23 8.36 -21.47
N SER A 3 -42.98 8.55 -21.04
CA SER A 3 -41.89 7.59 -20.69
C SER A 3 -40.85 7.49 -21.81
N LEU A 4 -39.57 7.69 -21.44
CA LEU A 4 -38.32 6.99 -21.80
C LEU A 4 -37.18 8.02 -21.71
N ALA A 5 -36.45 8.17 -20.60
CA ALA A 5 -35.46 7.25 -20.04
C ALA A 5 -34.40 6.83 -21.08
N TYR A 6 -33.30 7.59 -21.15
CA TYR A 6 -32.00 7.11 -21.61
C TYR A 6 -31.01 7.35 -20.46
N VAL A 7 -31.02 6.42 -19.51
CA VAL A 7 -29.93 6.25 -18.54
C VAL A 7 -28.87 5.46 -19.30
N LEU A 8 -27.81 6.13 -19.76
CA LEU A 8 -26.60 5.44 -20.17
C LEU A 8 -25.90 4.97 -18.90
N SER A 9 -26.09 3.69 -18.58
CA SER A 9 -25.36 2.99 -17.54
C SER A 9 -23.89 2.92 -17.94
N VAL A 10 -23.06 3.84 -17.44
CA VAL A 10 -21.61 3.63 -17.38
C VAL A 10 -21.39 2.64 -16.24
N ALA A 11 -21.44 1.36 -16.57
CA ALA A 11 -20.88 0.32 -15.72
C ALA A 11 -19.35 0.51 -15.74
N ALA A 12 -18.84 1.34 -14.83
CA ALA A 12 -17.43 1.27 -14.47
C ALA A 12 -17.19 -0.16 -14.00
N MET A 13 -16.34 -0.91 -14.70
CA MET A 13 -15.93 -2.23 -14.26
C MET A 13 -15.21 -2.07 -12.92
N ILE A 14 -15.89 -2.51 -11.87
CA ILE A 14 -15.40 -2.56 -10.50
C ILE A 14 -14.41 -3.72 -10.44
N ALA A 15 -13.12 -3.42 -10.27
CA ALA A 15 -12.15 -4.45 -9.93
C ALA A 15 -12.22 -4.68 -8.40
N PRO A 16 -12.46 -5.92 -7.92
CA PRO A 16 -12.10 -6.26 -6.54
C PRO A 16 -10.59 -6.01 -6.32
N LEU A 17 -10.13 -5.89 -5.07
CA LEU A 17 -8.70 -5.80 -4.67
C LEU A 17 -7.91 -7.07 -5.03
N ALA A 18 -8.06 -7.60 -6.24
CA ALA A 18 -7.47 -8.83 -6.71
C ALA A 18 -5.96 -8.66 -6.89
N VAL A 19 -5.19 -8.82 -5.80
CA VAL A 19 -3.77 -9.14 -5.87
C VAL A 19 -3.69 -10.64 -5.99
N PHE A 20 -3.47 -11.10 -7.21
CA PHE A 20 -3.17 -12.49 -7.42
C PHE A 20 -1.67 -12.65 -7.54
N ALA A 21 -1.12 -13.47 -6.64
CA ALA A 21 0.19 -14.06 -6.77
C ALA A 21 0.40 -14.62 -8.17
N GLN A 22 1.45 -14.18 -8.86
CA GLN A 22 1.68 -14.52 -10.26
C GLN A 22 2.91 -15.43 -10.36
N SER A 23 2.72 -16.72 -10.68
CA SER A 23 3.83 -17.53 -11.19
C SER A 23 4.09 -17.09 -12.61
N CYS A 24 5.22 -16.47 -12.83
CA CYS A 24 5.67 -16.08 -14.15
C CYS A 24 6.57 -17.17 -14.73
N GLU A 25 6.16 -17.74 -15.86
CA GLU A 25 7.01 -18.57 -16.70
C GLU A 25 7.59 -17.68 -17.79
N THR A 26 8.93 -17.57 -17.87
CA THR A 26 9.58 -16.95 -19.03
C THR A 26 9.38 -17.84 -20.25
N VAL A 27 8.60 -17.35 -21.21
CA VAL A 27 8.35 -18.06 -22.48
C VAL A 27 9.34 -17.67 -23.57
N ALA A 28 9.99 -16.51 -23.44
CA ALA A 28 11.04 -16.06 -24.34
C ALA A 28 11.85 -14.90 -23.78
N THR A 29 12.93 -14.57 -24.48
CA THR A 29 13.65 -13.31 -24.33
C THR A 29 13.65 -12.58 -25.67
N VAL A 30 13.33 -11.28 -25.64
CA VAL A 30 13.43 -10.36 -26.79
C VAL A 30 14.55 -9.37 -26.56
N THR A 31 15.27 -9.04 -27.62
CA THR A 31 16.52 -8.27 -27.57
C THR A 31 16.58 -7.24 -28.68
N THR A 32 17.31 -6.16 -28.41
CA THR A 32 17.86 -5.27 -29.43
C THR A 32 19.36 -5.20 -29.23
N ASP A 33 20.15 -5.32 -30.29
CA ASP A 33 21.63 -5.44 -30.20
C ASP A 33 22.35 -4.08 -30.25
N GLY A 34 21.60 -2.97 -30.31
CA GLY A 34 22.14 -1.62 -30.43
C GLY A 34 22.46 -1.16 -31.85
N THR A 35 22.30 -2.02 -32.85
CA THR A 35 22.54 -1.71 -34.28
C THR A 35 21.25 -1.35 -35.04
N GLY A 36 20.15 -1.15 -34.32
CA GLY A 36 18.86 -0.76 -34.88
C GLY A 36 18.94 0.49 -35.75
N ALA A 37 18.14 0.51 -36.82
CA ALA A 37 17.99 1.66 -37.69
C ALA A 37 16.49 1.91 -37.89
N PRO A 38 15.89 2.96 -37.26
CA PRO A 38 14.45 3.17 -37.27
C PRO A 38 13.88 3.46 -38.67
N ASP A 39 14.74 3.79 -39.63
CA ASP A 39 14.43 4.01 -41.04
C ASP A 39 14.62 2.77 -41.93
N ARG A 40 15.23 1.67 -41.44
CA ARG A 40 15.55 0.47 -42.22
C ARG A 40 14.91 -0.80 -41.65
N TYR A 41 14.57 -1.71 -42.54
CA TYR A 41 14.02 -3.02 -42.17
C TYR A 41 15.13 -4.01 -41.76
N ARG A 42 14.83 -4.81 -40.72
CA ARG A 42 15.52 -6.05 -40.29
C ARG A 42 16.90 -5.92 -39.66
N THR A 43 17.26 -4.78 -39.09
CA THR A 43 18.51 -4.66 -38.34
C THR A 43 18.24 -4.43 -36.86
N GLY A 44 18.93 -5.21 -36.02
CA GLY A 44 19.21 -4.84 -34.65
C GLY A 44 18.22 -5.24 -33.56
N GLY A 45 17.30 -6.17 -33.82
CA GLY A 45 16.45 -6.72 -32.75
C GLY A 45 15.68 -7.98 -33.13
N THR A 46 15.00 -8.54 -32.13
CA THR A 46 14.19 -9.76 -32.22
C THR A 46 12.72 -9.48 -31.88
N TYR A 47 11.85 -10.39 -32.27
CA TYR A 47 10.46 -10.43 -31.85
C TYR A 47 10.11 -11.85 -31.44
N PHE A 48 9.10 -11.99 -30.58
CA PHE A 48 8.64 -13.30 -30.15
C PHE A 48 7.12 -13.45 -30.35
N PRO A 49 6.67 -14.48 -31.09
CA PRO A 49 5.26 -14.78 -31.23
C PRO A 49 4.74 -15.56 -30.01
N VAL A 50 3.80 -14.99 -29.28
CA VAL A 50 3.02 -15.67 -28.24
C VAL A 50 1.67 -16.08 -28.85
N LYS A 51 1.36 -17.38 -28.81
CA LYS A 51 0.08 -17.90 -29.30
C LYS A 51 -1.09 -17.33 -28.49
N ILE A 52 -2.16 -16.92 -29.15
CA ILE A 52 -3.29 -16.32 -28.43
C ILE A 52 -3.97 -17.34 -27.50
N GLU A 53 -3.98 -18.62 -27.88
CA GLU A 53 -4.54 -19.71 -27.07
C GLU A 53 -3.73 -20.02 -25.81
N THR A 54 -2.45 -19.61 -25.75
CA THR A 54 -1.61 -19.83 -24.56
C THR A 54 -1.73 -18.72 -23.53
N ILE A 55 -2.43 -17.63 -23.85
CA ILE A 55 -2.72 -16.55 -22.92
C ILE A 55 -4.15 -16.76 -22.39
N GLY A 56 -4.26 -17.41 -21.24
CA GLY A 56 -5.52 -17.59 -20.51
C GLY A 56 -6.12 -16.26 -20.04
N ALA A 57 -7.42 -16.25 -19.74
CA ALA A 57 -8.09 -15.07 -19.17
C ALA A 57 -7.58 -14.74 -17.74
N ASP A 58 -7.05 -15.75 -17.05
CA ASP A 58 -6.42 -15.73 -15.73
C ASP A 58 -4.91 -15.45 -15.77
N GLN A 59 -4.34 -15.18 -16.95
CA GLN A 59 -2.91 -14.97 -17.13
C GLN A 59 -2.61 -13.54 -17.54
N THR A 60 -1.43 -13.04 -17.19
CA THR A 60 -0.90 -11.74 -17.62
C THR A 60 0.31 -11.99 -18.51
N LEU A 61 0.32 -11.40 -19.71
CA LEU A 61 1.52 -11.29 -20.52
C LEU A 61 2.36 -10.13 -19.98
N ARG A 62 3.54 -10.43 -19.44
CA ARG A 62 4.44 -9.47 -18.78
C ARG A 62 5.76 -9.38 -19.53
N ILE A 63 6.27 -8.15 -19.67
CA ILE A 63 7.55 -7.85 -20.31
C ILE A 63 8.49 -7.34 -19.22
N ALA A 64 9.37 -8.21 -18.74
CA ALA A 64 10.28 -7.93 -17.63
C ALA A 64 11.65 -7.51 -18.16
N PRO A 65 12.13 -6.28 -17.89
CA PRO A 65 13.46 -5.84 -18.32
C PRO A 65 14.56 -6.74 -17.76
N LEU A 66 15.51 -7.15 -18.61
CA LEU A 66 16.72 -7.87 -18.19
C LEU A 66 17.96 -6.98 -18.21
N SER A 67 18.14 -6.18 -19.27
CA SER A 67 19.29 -5.30 -19.41
C SER A 67 19.05 -4.17 -20.40
N GLY A 68 19.81 -3.08 -20.23
CA GLY A 68 19.76 -1.91 -21.11
C GLY A 68 18.49 -1.06 -20.98
N PRO A 69 18.45 0.13 -21.59
CA PRO A 69 17.29 0.99 -21.50
C PRO A 69 16.17 0.50 -22.42
N TYR A 70 14.98 0.40 -21.85
CA TYR A 70 13.74 0.07 -22.54
C TYR A 70 12.88 1.32 -22.67
N GLN A 71 12.62 1.75 -23.91
CA GLN A 71 11.83 2.95 -24.23
C GLN A 71 10.36 2.63 -24.47
N TYR A 72 10.06 1.52 -25.15
CA TYR A 72 8.69 1.08 -25.44
C TYR A 72 8.60 -0.41 -25.82
N VAL A 73 7.43 -1.01 -25.55
CA VAL A 73 6.98 -2.33 -26.03
C VAL A 73 6.10 -2.07 -27.22
N THR A 74 6.22 -2.92 -28.23
CA THR A 74 5.26 -3.01 -29.32
C THR A 74 4.60 -4.38 -29.27
N LEU A 75 3.27 -4.41 -29.34
CA LEU A 75 2.51 -5.63 -29.59
C LEU A 75 1.89 -5.57 -30.98
N HIS A 76 2.06 -6.64 -31.76
CA HIS A 76 1.37 -6.80 -33.03
C HIS A 76 0.41 -7.98 -33.00
N SER A 77 -0.80 -7.80 -33.56
CA SER A 77 -1.70 -8.91 -33.85
C SER A 77 -1.30 -9.57 -35.17
N ARG A 78 -1.13 -10.90 -35.17
CA ARG A 78 -0.75 -11.69 -36.35
C ARG A 78 -1.90 -12.52 -36.89
N THR A 79 -2.13 -12.41 -38.20
CA THR A 79 -3.10 -13.22 -38.94
C THR A 79 -2.58 -14.61 -39.33
N PRO A 80 -3.47 -15.58 -39.64
CA PRO A 80 -3.08 -16.89 -40.17
C PRO A 80 -2.22 -16.79 -41.44
N GLY A 81 -2.48 -15.79 -42.29
CA GLY A 81 -1.71 -15.51 -43.51
C GLY A 81 -0.33 -14.89 -43.26
N GLY A 82 0.03 -14.64 -41.99
CA GLY A 82 1.33 -14.08 -41.63
C GLY A 82 1.42 -12.56 -41.68
N SER A 83 0.36 -11.84 -42.03
CA SER A 83 0.31 -10.37 -41.95
C SER A 83 0.13 -9.92 -40.51
N TRP A 84 0.90 -8.91 -40.07
CA TRP A 84 0.83 -8.36 -38.71
C TRP A 84 0.41 -6.89 -38.74
N SER A 85 -0.26 -6.44 -37.69
CA SER A 85 -0.64 -5.03 -37.48
C SER A 85 -0.32 -4.63 -36.05
N THR A 86 0.17 -3.41 -35.85
CA THR A 86 0.44 -2.87 -34.50
C THR A 86 -0.86 -2.69 -33.75
N SER A 87 -0.99 -3.39 -32.62
CA SER A 87 -2.12 -3.26 -31.69
C SER A 87 -1.75 -2.38 -30.50
N TYR A 88 -0.45 -2.27 -30.17
CA TYR A 88 0.03 -1.41 -29.10
C TYR A 88 1.46 -0.95 -29.35
N LYS A 89 1.77 0.30 -28.97
CA LYS A 89 3.14 0.83 -28.85
C LYS A 89 3.19 1.83 -27.70
N GLY A 90 3.98 1.57 -26.67
CA GLY A 90 4.11 2.47 -25.52
C GLY A 90 4.92 1.87 -24.38
N ASN A 91 4.86 2.50 -23.20
CA ASN A 91 5.67 2.12 -22.03
C ASN A 91 5.04 1.06 -21.11
N ARG A 92 3.83 0.57 -21.43
CA ARG A 92 3.15 -0.47 -20.64
C ARG A 92 3.84 -1.82 -20.87
N THR A 93 4.14 -2.50 -19.77
CA THR A 93 4.84 -3.78 -19.75
C THR A 93 3.97 -4.97 -19.33
N GLU A 94 2.74 -4.73 -18.88
CA GLU A 94 1.81 -5.79 -18.44
C GLU A 94 0.49 -5.73 -19.19
N PHE A 95 0.02 -6.90 -19.60
CA PHE A 95 -1.15 -7.08 -20.46
C PHE A 95 -1.98 -8.25 -19.89
N PRO A 96 -2.97 -7.97 -19.02
CA PRO A 96 -3.88 -9.00 -18.51
C PRO A 96 -4.52 -9.78 -19.67
N GLY A 97 -4.84 -11.05 -19.48
CA GLY A 97 -5.45 -11.88 -20.52
C GLY A 97 -6.85 -11.42 -20.94
N THR A 98 -7.44 -10.52 -20.15
CA THR A 98 -8.69 -9.79 -20.39
C THR A 98 -8.48 -8.41 -21.03
N ASP A 99 -7.24 -7.98 -21.23
CA ASP A 99 -6.89 -6.69 -21.81
C ASP A 99 -7.54 -6.52 -23.20
N PRO A 100 -8.04 -5.32 -23.56
CA PRO A 100 -8.71 -5.10 -24.83
C PRO A 100 -7.94 -5.56 -26.07
N ILE A 101 -6.60 -5.43 -26.07
CA ILE A 101 -5.75 -5.88 -27.19
C ILE A 101 -5.80 -7.40 -27.33
N ILE A 102 -5.70 -8.11 -26.21
CA ILE A 102 -5.72 -9.58 -26.16
C ILE A 102 -7.13 -10.10 -26.41
N ALA A 103 -8.14 -9.45 -25.85
CA ALA A 103 -9.55 -9.78 -26.06
C ALA A 103 -9.99 -9.59 -27.51
N GLU A 104 -9.59 -8.49 -28.16
CA GLU A 104 -9.88 -8.22 -29.58
C GLU A 104 -9.21 -9.27 -30.48
N CYS A 105 -7.93 -9.58 -30.23
CA CYS A 105 -7.24 -10.66 -30.93
C CYS A 105 -7.98 -12.00 -30.73
N ARG A 106 -8.40 -12.34 -29.51
CA ARG A 106 -9.12 -13.59 -29.21
C ARG A 106 -10.49 -13.68 -29.89
N GLN A 107 -11.19 -12.57 -30.03
CA GLN A 107 -12.51 -12.50 -30.69
C GLN A 107 -12.41 -12.46 -32.22
N SER A 108 -11.28 -12.01 -32.76
CA SER A 108 -11.04 -11.96 -34.19
C SER A 108 -10.68 -13.34 -34.74
N SER A 109 -11.45 -13.84 -35.70
CA SER A 109 -11.11 -15.06 -36.45
C SER A 109 -9.78 -14.96 -37.20
N ASN A 110 -9.25 -13.73 -37.33
CA ASN A 110 -8.05 -13.41 -38.07
C ASN A 110 -6.85 -13.15 -37.16
N CYS A 111 -6.87 -13.46 -35.87
CA CYS A 111 -5.70 -13.33 -35.00
C CYS A 111 -5.28 -14.69 -34.43
N THR A 112 -3.99 -14.99 -34.52
CA THR A 112 -3.42 -16.28 -34.05
C THR A 112 -2.33 -16.08 -33.00
N HIS A 113 -1.62 -14.95 -33.05
CA HIS A 113 -0.53 -14.66 -32.13
C HIS A 113 -0.50 -13.17 -31.79
N ILE A 114 0.01 -12.88 -30.60
CA ILE A 114 0.53 -11.57 -30.23
C ILE A 114 2.04 -11.62 -30.42
N ILE A 115 2.58 -10.73 -31.25
CA ILE A 115 4.02 -10.59 -31.48
C ILE A 115 4.54 -9.50 -30.56
N VAL A 116 5.52 -9.86 -29.72
CA VAL A 116 6.14 -8.95 -28.75
C VAL A 116 7.50 -8.50 -29.26
N SER A 117 7.78 -7.20 -29.16
CA SER A 117 9.12 -6.64 -29.32
C SER A 117 9.35 -5.46 -28.39
N VAL A 118 10.62 -5.19 -28.09
CA VAL A 118 11.06 -4.02 -27.33
C VAL A 118 11.86 -3.09 -28.24
N ASN A 119 11.72 -1.78 -28.04
CA ASN A 119 12.47 -0.74 -28.78
C ASN A 119 12.40 -0.91 -30.31
N GLY A 120 11.31 -1.49 -30.82
CA GLY A 120 11.10 -1.66 -32.26
C GLY A 120 9.71 -2.19 -32.59
N GLY A 121 9.36 -2.11 -33.87
CA GLY A 121 8.08 -2.58 -34.43
C GLY A 121 8.13 -2.68 -35.95
N HIS A 122 7.43 -3.67 -36.52
CA HIS A 122 7.48 -3.99 -37.96
C HIS A 122 8.92 -4.12 -38.51
N GLU A 123 9.78 -4.84 -37.79
CA GLU A 123 11.19 -5.07 -38.12
C GLU A 123 12.05 -3.79 -38.18
N LYS A 124 11.62 -2.68 -37.59
CA LYS A 124 12.41 -1.44 -37.43
C LYS A 124 12.71 -1.23 -35.95
N TYR A 125 13.97 -0.99 -35.60
CA TYR A 125 14.44 -0.94 -34.21
C TYR A 125 15.25 0.32 -33.93
N GLU A 126 15.18 0.81 -32.71
CA GLU A 126 16.06 1.88 -32.21
C GLU A 126 17.50 1.37 -32.05
N PRO A 127 18.52 2.24 -32.21
CA PRO A 127 19.94 1.89 -31.99
C PRO A 127 20.27 1.81 -30.48
N VAL A 128 19.54 0.98 -29.75
CA VAL A 128 19.64 0.83 -28.31
C VAL A 128 19.86 -0.64 -27.99
N LEU A 129 20.90 -0.95 -27.20
CA LEU A 129 21.14 -2.32 -26.71
C LEU A 129 20.21 -2.58 -25.53
N SER A 130 19.31 -3.56 -25.65
CA SER A 130 18.38 -3.91 -24.57
C SER A 130 17.94 -5.38 -24.64
N SER A 131 17.48 -5.92 -23.51
CA SER A 131 16.94 -7.27 -23.40
C SER A 131 15.78 -7.28 -22.41
N ALA A 132 14.73 -8.05 -22.71
CA ALA A 132 13.60 -8.26 -21.82
C ALA A 132 13.06 -9.68 -21.93
N ASP A 133 12.64 -10.25 -20.81
CA ASP A 133 11.88 -11.49 -20.78
C ASP A 133 10.42 -11.24 -21.12
N VAL A 134 9.87 -12.11 -21.97
CA VAL A 134 8.45 -12.25 -22.20
C VAL A 134 7.96 -13.37 -21.29
N GLN A 135 7.10 -13.03 -20.34
CA GLN A 135 6.62 -13.92 -19.30
C GLN A 135 5.11 -14.13 -19.44
N LEU A 136 4.66 -15.36 -19.22
CA LEU A 136 3.26 -15.67 -18.95
C LEU A 136 3.09 -15.88 -17.46
N CYS A 137 2.45 -14.91 -16.84
CA CYS A 137 2.21 -14.89 -15.41
C CYS A 137 0.82 -15.42 -15.12
N ARG A 138 0.71 -16.62 -14.57
CA ARG A 138 -0.57 -17.17 -14.10
C ARG A 138 -0.77 -16.81 -12.65
N GLN A 139 -2.02 -16.50 -12.29
CA GLN A 139 -2.43 -16.47 -10.89
C GLN A 139 -2.26 -17.86 -10.26
N VAL A 140 -1.27 -18.04 -9.39
CA VAL A 140 -1.16 -19.32 -8.68
C VAL A 140 -2.22 -19.32 -7.60
N ALA A 141 -3.23 -20.15 -7.77
CA ALA A 141 -3.92 -20.70 -6.61
C ALA A 141 -2.91 -21.64 -5.92
N HIS A 142 -2.06 -21.10 -5.06
CA HIS A 142 -1.36 -21.95 -4.11
C HIS A 142 -2.40 -22.57 -3.19
N PRO A 143 -2.23 -23.83 -2.75
CA PRO A 143 -2.98 -24.35 -1.60
C PRO A 143 -2.43 -23.63 -0.37
N HIS A 144 -2.77 -22.35 -0.26
CA HIS A 144 -2.67 -21.63 0.97
C HIS A 144 -3.58 -22.37 1.94
N GLN A 145 -3.14 -22.57 3.19
CA GLN A 145 -4.12 -22.84 4.24
C GLN A 145 -5.14 -21.70 4.13
N ASP A 146 -6.40 -22.04 3.83
CA ASP A 146 -7.45 -21.03 3.68
C ASP A 146 -7.42 -20.16 4.93
N LEU A 147 -7.08 -18.89 4.73
CA LEU A 147 -7.03 -17.91 5.79
C LEU A 147 -8.42 -17.84 6.41
N THR A 148 -8.59 -18.46 7.57
CA THR A 148 -9.88 -18.55 8.23
C THR A 148 -10.08 -17.23 8.99
N LEU A 149 -11.02 -16.42 8.50
CA LEU A 149 -11.44 -15.17 9.13
C LEU A 149 -12.56 -15.49 10.13
N ASP A 150 -12.19 -15.88 11.35
CA ASP A 150 -13.11 -16.33 12.40
C ASP A 150 -13.42 -15.26 13.46
N THR A 151 -12.75 -14.11 13.39
CA THR A 151 -12.84 -13.06 14.40
C THR A 151 -13.10 -11.71 13.74
N THR A 152 -14.23 -11.08 14.09
CA THR A 152 -14.47 -9.68 13.75
C THR A 152 -13.88 -8.78 14.82
N TRP A 153 -12.96 -7.90 14.44
CA TRP A 153 -12.46 -6.84 15.29
C TRP A 153 -13.17 -5.53 14.99
N THR A 154 -13.51 -4.77 16.04
CA THR A 154 -14.23 -3.50 15.92
C THR A 154 -13.48 -2.41 16.68
N ALA A 155 -13.22 -1.30 16.01
CA ALA A 155 -12.72 -0.05 16.59
C ALA A 155 -13.86 1.00 16.52
N PRO A 156 -14.80 0.98 17.48
CA PRO A 156 -16.00 1.80 17.40
C PRO A 156 -15.73 3.30 17.50
N LYS A 157 -14.67 3.75 18.18
CA LYS A 157 -14.33 5.18 18.25
C LYS A 157 -13.69 5.66 16.95
N SER A 158 -12.85 4.82 16.34
CA SER A 158 -12.26 5.09 15.02
C SER A 158 -13.22 4.76 13.85
N GLY A 159 -14.36 4.12 14.11
CA GLY A 159 -15.43 3.95 13.13
C GLY A 159 -15.19 2.87 12.07
N TRP A 160 -14.53 1.77 12.42
CA TRP A 160 -14.31 0.66 11.49
C TRP A 160 -14.37 -0.71 12.17
N GLN A 161 -14.58 -1.75 11.38
CA GLN A 161 -14.43 -3.14 11.76
C GLN A 161 -13.79 -3.95 10.63
N ILE A 162 -13.11 -5.03 10.96
CA ILE A 162 -12.40 -5.89 10.01
C ILE A 162 -12.40 -7.34 10.50
N ASP A 163 -12.48 -8.31 9.59
CA ASP A 163 -12.42 -9.73 9.93
C ASP A 163 -10.99 -10.26 9.77
N LEU A 164 -10.54 -11.00 10.77
CA LEU A 164 -9.17 -11.48 10.95
C LEU A 164 -9.18 -12.91 11.46
N PRO A 165 -8.07 -13.65 11.29
CA PRO A 165 -7.86 -14.90 12.02
C PRO A 165 -7.60 -14.64 13.51
N SER A 166 -8.22 -15.45 14.38
CA SER A 166 -8.14 -15.35 15.84
C SER A 166 -6.71 -15.43 16.40
N GLN A 167 -5.82 -16.11 15.69
CA GLN A 167 -4.43 -16.31 16.05
C GLN A 167 -3.49 -15.15 15.65
N TRP A 168 -3.99 -14.11 14.97
CA TRP A 168 -3.17 -12.94 14.64
C TRP A 168 -2.97 -12.07 15.88
N THR A 169 -1.75 -11.56 16.03
CA THR A 169 -1.46 -10.56 17.05
C THR A 169 -2.03 -9.21 16.61
N ARG A 170 -2.35 -8.36 17.58
CA ARG A 170 -3.03 -7.10 17.35
C ARG A 170 -2.45 -6.00 18.21
N ASP A 171 -2.34 -4.83 17.60
CA ASP A 171 -2.04 -3.55 18.22
C ASP A 171 -3.08 -2.56 17.73
N VAL A 172 -3.96 -2.10 18.61
CA VAL A 172 -5.08 -1.25 18.20
C VAL A 172 -5.20 -0.03 19.10
N GLN A 173 -5.09 1.13 18.45
CA GLN A 173 -5.44 2.43 18.99
C GLN A 173 -6.83 2.82 18.48
N ASP A 174 -7.86 2.66 19.32
CA ASP A 174 -9.24 3.07 19.03
C ASP A 174 -9.51 4.46 19.65
N ASP A 175 -9.44 5.49 18.82
CA ASP A 175 -9.58 6.90 19.22
C ASP A 175 -10.50 7.67 18.25
N PRO A 176 -11.36 8.57 18.76
CA PRO A 176 -12.27 9.36 17.92
C PRO A 176 -11.59 10.45 17.08
N ASN A 177 -10.34 10.81 17.37
CA ASN A 177 -9.57 11.83 16.63
C ASN A 177 -8.57 11.23 15.64
N GLY A 178 -8.44 9.89 15.61
CA GLY A 178 -7.50 9.19 14.74
C GLY A 178 -6.82 8.04 15.45
N GLY A 179 -6.82 6.87 14.80
CA GLY A 179 -6.41 5.61 15.41
C GLY A 179 -5.89 4.63 14.36
N THR A 180 -5.02 3.72 14.76
CA THR A 180 -4.50 2.66 13.88
C THR A 180 -4.71 1.31 14.54
N GLY A 181 -5.30 0.38 13.80
CA GLY A 181 -5.21 -1.05 14.09
C GLY A 181 -4.15 -1.67 13.20
N MET A 182 -3.20 -2.38 13.80
CA MET A 182 -2.19 -3.20 13.15
C MET A 182 -2.37 -4.65 13.58
N PHE A 183 -2.34 -5.56 12.62
CA PHE A 183 -2.59 -6.98 12.80
C PHE A 183 -1.49 -7.77 12.10
N THR A 184 -0.85 -8.66 12.84
CA THR A 184 0.31 -9.40 12.35
C THR A 184 0.02 -10.89 12.39
N SER A 185 0.32 -11.59 11.30
CA SER A 185 0.15 -13.03 11.21
C SER A 185 0.98 -13.77 12.26
N GLN A 186 0.56 -14.98 12.62
CA GLN A 186 1.23 -15.81 13.64
C GLN A 186 2.73 -16.01 13.35
N ASP A 187 3.11 -16.06 12.08
CA ASP A 187 4.48 -16.22 11.63
C ASP A 187 5.23 -14.91 11.36
N GLY A 188 4.59 -13.76 11.62
CA GLY A 188 5.19 -12.43 11.49
C GLY A 188 5.37 -11.92 10.05
N ASN A 189 4.98 -12.70 9.04
CA ASN A 189 5.28 -12.40 7.63
C ASN A 189 4.21 -11.59 6.92
N VAL A 190 3.02 -11.42 7.51
CA VAL A 190 1.95 -10.58 6.97
C VAL A 190 1.55 -9.58 8.02
N VAL A 191 1.53 -8.30 7.62
CA VAL A 191 1.00 -7.22 8.44
C VAL A 191 -0.11 -6.55 7.67
N VAL A 192 -1.26 -6.35 8.31
CA VAL A 192 -2.39 -5.59 7.79
C VAL A 192 -2.77 -4.53 8.80
N GLY A 193 -3.18 -3.36 8.34
CA GLY A 193 -3.71 -2.36 9.24
C GLY A 193 -4.78 -1.47 8.64
N VAL A 194 -5.46 -0.78 9.54
CA VAL A 194 -6.48 0.22 9.26
C VAL A 194 -6.13 1.47 10.05
N THR A 195 -5.79 2.53 9.35
CA THR A 195 -5.54 3.85 9.95
C THR A 195 -6.73 4.75 9.67
N THR A 196 -7.23 5.42 10.70
CA THR A 196 -8.24 6.47 10.62
C THR A 196 -7.63 7.78 11.05
N MET A 197 -7.99 8.86 10.38
CA MET A 197 -7.64 10.22 10.77
C MET A 197 -8.79 11.16 10.46
N THR A 198 -8.89 12.26 11.19
CA THR A 198 -9.79 13.37 10.85
C THR A 198 -8.94 14.45 10.18
N PRO A 199 -8.97 14.57 8.84
CA PRO A 199 -8.17 15.57 8.15
C PRO A 199 -8.65 16.99 8.51
N ASP A 200 -7.71 17.93 8.53
CA ASP A 200 -8.06 19.34 8.53
C ASP A 200 -8.86 19.66 7.25
N GLN A 201 -9.90 20.48 7.38
CA GLN A 201 -10.77 20.88 6.26
C GLN A 201 -10.04 21.58 5.10
N HIS A 202 -8.80 22.03 5.33
CA HIS A 202 -7.93 22.67 4.34
C HIS A 202 -6.86 21.74 3.75
N LEU A 203 -6.79 20.48 4.21
CA LEU A 203 -5.83 19.50 3.70
C LEU A 203 -6.43 18.74 2.52
N GLU A 204 -5.80 18.88 1.35
CA GLU A 204 -6.16 18.11 0.15
C GLU A 204 -5.77 16.63 0.32
N ASP A 205 -6.60 15.73 -0.22
CA ASP A 205 -6.36 14.27 -0.20
C ASP A 205 -4.95 13.90 -0.68
N SER A 206 -4.45 14.58 -1.71
CA SER A 206 -3.11 14.32 -2.24
C SER A 206 -2.00 14.59 -1.25
N ALA A 207 -2.13 15.63 -0.42
CA ALA A 207 -1.13 15.97 0.60
C ALA A 207 -1.17 14.96 1.76
N LEU A 208 -2.37 14.51 2.14
CA LEU A 208 -2.54 13.45 3.13
C LEU A 208 -1.94 12.12 2.66
N ILE A 209 -2.21 11.73 1.41
CA ILE A 209 -1.66 10.53 0.79
C ILE A 209 -0.13 10.59 0.73
N GLU A 210 0.44 11.71 0.28
CA GLU A 210 1.88 11.92 0.19
C GLU A 210 2.55 11.82 1.55
N ALA A 211 1.93 12.42 2.57
CA ALA A 211 2.48 12.39 3.91
C ALA A 211 2.42 10.99 4.52
N PHE A 212 1.28 10.29 4.42
CA PHE A 212 1.18 8.89 4.84
C PHE A 212 2.18 8.01 4.07
N HIS A 213 2.36 8.24 2.77
CA HIS A 213 3.35 7.53 1.96
C HIS A 213 4.78 7.76 2.46
N SER A 214 5.16 9.01 2.72
CA SER A 214 6.48 9.34 3.27
C SER A 214 6.74 8.62 4.58
N ILE A 215 5.72 8.54 5.44
CA ILE A 215 5.83 8.00 6.80
C ILE A 215 5.81 6.48 6.81
N MET A 216 4.77 5.88 6.25
CA MET A 216 4.53 4.44 6.37
C MET A 216 5.37 3.64 5.39
N PHE A 217 5.78 4.25 4.28
CA PHE A 217 6.53 3.54 3.25
C PHE A 217 7.86 4.21 2.90
N SER A 218 8.39 5.13 3.73
CA SER A 218 9.70 5.77 3.52
C SER A 218 9.88 6.36 2.13
N SER A 219 8.82 6.95 1.56
CA SER A 219 8.84 7.45 0.18
C SER A 219 9.19 6.38 -0.88
N ALA A 220 8.91 5.11 -0.60
CA ALA A 220 9.14 4.00 -1.52
C ALA A 220 8.53 4.27 -2.91
N PRO A 221 9.17 3.83 -4.01
CA PRO A 221 8.61 4.04 -5.34
C PRO A 221 7.20 3.48 -5.45
N ILE A 222 6.28 4.30 -5.95
CA ILE A 222 4.91 3.87 -6.27
C ILE A 222 4.96 3.07 -7.56
N VAL A 223 4.57 1.81 -7.48
CA VAL A 223 4.55 0.89 -8.63
C VAL A 223 3.31 1.15 -9.47
N THR A 224 2.14 1.25 -8.84
CA THR A 224 0.85 1.50 -9.51
C THR A 224 -0.07 2.37 -8.67
N LYS A 225 -0.94 3.13 -9.34
CA LYS A 225 -2.07 3.85 -8.77
C LYS A 225 -3.34 3.43 -9.49
N GLU A 226 -4.33 2.92 -8.78
CA GLU A 226 -5.56 2.39 -9.35
C GLU A 226 -6.79 2.88 -8.57
N PRO A 227 -7.91 3.24 -9.22
CA PRO A 227 -9.15 3.50 -8.51
C PRO A 227 -9.66 2.19 -7.88
N VAL A 228 -10.25 2.27 -6.69
CA VAL A 228 -10.80 1.11 -5.98
C VAL A 228 -12.09 1.47 -5.25
N ASN A 229 -12.97 0.48 -5.07
CA ASN A 229 -14.12 0.58 -4.17
C ASN A 229 -13.93 -0.41 -3.03
N LEU A 230 -13.74 0.11 -1.81
CA LEU A 230 -13.60 -0.70 -0.60
C LEU A 230 -14.56 -0.18 0.46
N ALA A 231 -15.23 -1.08 1.18
CA ALA A 231 -16.26 -0.73 2.16
C ALA A 231 -17.39 0.17 1.59
N GLY A 232 -17.64 0.13 0.28
CA GLY A 232 -18.61 1.01 -0.39
C GLY A 232 -18.12 2.43 -0.66
N ILE A 233 -16.86 2.73 -0.34
CA ILE A 233 -16.21 4.03 -0.54
C ILE A 233 -15.30 3.98 -1.76
N GLN A 234 -15.43 4.98 -2.64
CA GLN A 234 -14.49 5.19 -3.74
C GLN A 234 -13.18 5.74 -3.19
N GLY A 235 -12.08 5.09 -3.55
CA GLY A 235 -10.75 5.42 -3.08
C GLY A 235 -9.68 5.20 -4.13
N THR A 236 -8.43 5.28 -3.69
CA THR A 236 -7.26 5.02 -4.53
C THR A 236 -6.39 3.93 -3.89
N LEU A 237 -6.05 2.91 -4.65
CA LEU A 237 -5.06 1.90 -4.29
C LEU A 237 -3.68 2.34 -4.80
N HIS A 238 -2.70 2.38 -3.90
CA HIS A 238 -1.29 2.46 -4.23
C HIS A 238 -0.59 1.14 -3.94
N ARG A 239 0.37 0.77 -4.79
CA ARG A 239 1.28 -0.35 -4.56
C ARG A 239 2.72 0.15 -4.46
N TYR A 240 3.49 -0.46 -3.56
CA TYR A 240 4.85 -0.04 -3.22
C TYR A 240 5.82 -1.22 -3.23
N ASN A 241 7.05 -0.96 -3.65
CA ASN A 241 8.19 -1.84 -3.39
C ASN A 241 9.06 -1.16 -2.33
N LEU A 242 9.05 -1.68 -1.11
CA LEU A 242 9.83 -1.17 0.00
C LEU A 242 11.16 -1.91 0.12
N LEU A 243 12.15 -1.20 0.63
CA LEU A 243 13.42 -1.77 1.05
C LEU A 243 13.65 -1.36 2.50
N ILE A 244 13.61 -2.33 3.41
CA ILE A 244 13.85 -2.13 4.85
C ILE A 244 15.08 -2.96 5.22
N ASP A 245 16.17 -2.30 5.65
CA ASP A 245 17.45 -2.94 5.96
C ASP A 245 17.98 -3.88 4.86
N GLY A 246 17.81 -3.48 3.59
CA GLY A 246 18.22 -4.27 2.43
C GLY A 246 17.31 -5.47 2.13
N THR A 247 16.24 -5.68 2.90
CA THR A 247 15.21 -6.69 2.64
C THR A 247 14.04 -6.05 1.89
N GLY A 248 13.65 -6.67 0.76
CA GLY A 248 12.54 -6.22 -0.07
C GLY A 248 11.18 -6.60 0.54
N TYR A 249 10.24 -5.67 0.50
CA TYR A 249 8.84 -5.91 0.88
C TYR A 249 7.90 -5.36 -0.18
N TRP A 250 6.81 -6.08 -0.39
CA TRP A 250 5.66 -5.62 -1.13
C TRP A 250 4.66 -4.99 -0.16
N ALA A 251 4.10 -3.84 -0.52
CA ALA A 251 3.02 -3.25 0.26
C ALA A 251 1.95 -2.60 -0.60
N ILE A 252 0.79 -2.43 0.03
CA ILE A 252 -0.34 -1.68 -0.51
C ILE A 252 -0.92 -0.72 0.50
N ALA A 253 -1.51 0.37 -0.01
CA ALA A 253 -2.38 1.25 0.75
C ALA A 253 -3.61 1.61 -0.08
N VAL A 254 -4.78 1.50 0.55
CA VAL A 254 -6.09 1.83 0.01
C VAL A 254 -6.59 3.05 0.76
N TYR A 255 -6.59 4.18 0.08
CA TYR A 255 -6.96 5.48 0.62
C TYR A 255 -8.44 5.75 0.36
N LEU A 256 -9.22 5.93 1.43
CA LEU A 256 -10.69 6.01 1.42
C LEU A 256 -11.16 7.32 2.07
N PRO A 257 -11.49 8.35 1.28
CA PRO A 257 -12.09 9.58 1.79
C PRO A 257 -13.54 9.32 2.21
N ALA A 258 -13.82 9.35 3.51
CA ALA A 258 -15.16 9.10 4.06
C ALA A 258 -15.49 10.11 5.17
N ALA A 259 -15.95 11.29 4.75
CA ALA A 259 -16.20 12.43 5.63
C ALA A 259 -17.06 12.06 6.87
N PRO A 260 -16.71 12.54 8.08
CA PRO A 260 -15.66 13.52 8.37
C PRO A 260 -14.23 12.94 8.44
N ASN A 261 -14.07 11.62 8.28
CA ASN A 261 -12.80 10.93 8.46
C ASN A 261 -12.13 10.57 7.13
N TYR A 262 -10.87 10.15 7.25
CA TYR A 262 -10.09 9.54 6.20
C TYR A 262 -9.62 8.18 6.68
N TYR A 263 -9.87 7.14 5.91
CA TYR A 263 -9.49 5.77 6.24
C TYR A 263 -8.42 5.27 5.28
N ILE A 264 -7.47 4.51 5.81
CA ILE A 264 -6.39 3.92 5.04
C ILE A 264 -6.28 2.45 5.44
N GLY A 265 -6.70 1.55 4.56
CA GLY A 265 -6.41 0.13 4.69
C GLY A 265 -5.05 -0.17 4.07
N TRP A 266 -4.12 -0.78 4.79
CA TRP A 266 -2.78 -1.04 4.29
C TRP A 266 -2.31 -2.45 4.64
N GLY A 267 -1.30 -2.94 3.92
CA GLY A 267 -0.67 -4.20 4.29
C GLY A 267 0.69 -4.41 3.64
N ILE A 268 1.51 -5.26 4.26
CA ILE A 268 2.93 -5.46 3.96
C ILE A 268 3.25 -6.95 4.02
N VAL A 269 4.04 -7.42 3.06
CA VAL A 269 4.52 -8.81 2.94
C VAL A 269 5.97 -8.79 2.45
N PRO A 270 6.88 -9.65 2.95
CA PRO A 270 8.20 -9.84 2.37
C PRO A 270 8.11 -10.15 0.87
N GLU A 271 8.94 -9.53 0.05
CA GLU A 271 8.91 -9.71 -1.41
C GLU A 271 9.08 -11.19 -1.80
N ALA A 272 9.95 -11.91 -1.08
CA ALA A 272 10.19 -13.34 -1.26
C ALA A 272 8.94 -14.21 -1.02
N MET A 273 7.95 -13.69 -0.29
CA MET A 273 6.70 -14.38 0.04
C MET A 273 5.49 -13.76 -0.63
N MET A 274 5.67 -12.77 -1.51
CA MET A 274 4.57 -12.05 -2.17
C MET A 274 3.62 -13.03 -2.88
N ASN A 275 4.18 -14.03 -3.57
CA ASN A 275 3.39 -15.04 -4.28
C ASN A 275 2.62 -15.99 -3.36
N ASP A 276 3.02 -16.11 -2.11
CA ASP A 276 2.33 -17.00 -1.17
C ASP A 276 1.32 -16.20 -0.35
N ARG A 277 1.70 -15.00 0.10
CA ARG A 277 1.05 -14.32 1.22
C ARG A 277 0.34 -13.01 0.89
N ALA A 278 0.51 -12.46 -0.32
CA ALA A 278 -0.18 -11.21 -0.68
C ALA A 278 -1.71 -11.34 -0.71
N GLU A 279 -2.23 -12.54 -0.98
CA GLU A 279 -3.66 -12.80 -0.95
C GLU A 279 -4.24 -12.68 0.47
N ASP A 280 -3.45 -12.98 1.52
CA ASP A 280 -3.90 -12.83 2.91
C ASP A 280 -4.22 -11.36 3.20
N VAL A 281 -3.34 -10.44 2.79
CA VAL A 281 -3.55 -8.99 2.95
C VAL A 281 -4.85 -8.56 2.28
N VAL A 282 -5.05 -9.00 1.04
CA VAL A 282 -6.25 -8.67 0.27
C VAL A 282 -7.51 -9.25 0.90
N LYS A 283 -7.48 -10.51 1.30
CA LYS A 283 -8.62 -11.20 1.93
C LYS A 283 -9.04 -10.45 3.18
N VAL A 284 -8.10 -10.09 4.05
CA VAL A 284 -8.37 -9.30 5.26
C VAL A 284 -8.91 -7.91 4.90
N LEU A 285 -8.23 -7.14 4.04
CA LEU A 285 -8.66 -5.78 3.70
C LEU A 285 -10.05 -5.75 3.05
N ASN A 286 -10.42 -6.73 2.23
CA ASN A 286 -11.76 -6.83 1.64
C ASN A 286 -12.89 -7.01 2.66
N THR A 287 -12.57 -7.36 3.91
CA THR A 287 -13.57 -7.45 4.99
C THR A 287 -13.75 -6.15 5.75
N LEU A 288 -12.95 -5.12 5.46
CA LEU A 288 -13.08 -3.80 6.06
C LEU A 288 -14.49 -3.26 5.84
N ARG A 289 -15.14 -2.89 6.93
CA ARG A 289 -16.45 -2.23 6.94
C ARG A 289 -16.33 -0.98 7.78
N LEU A 290 -16.76 0.15 7.22
CA LEU A 290 -16.89 1.38 7.98
C LEU A 290 -18.16 1.30 8.82
N LEU A 291 -18.05 1.77 10.07
CA LEU A 291 -19.18 1.94 10.96
C LEU A 291 -19.69 3.36 10.79
N ASP A 292 -20.97 3.59 11.07
CA ASP A 292 -21.45 4.95 11.27
C ASP A 292 -20.59 5.56 12.38
N PRO A 293 -19.82 6.62 12.12
CA PRO A 293 -18.93 7.17 13.12
C PRO A 293 -19.80 7.58 14.32
N PRO A 294 -19.38 7.30 15.57
CA PRO A 294 -20.02 7.92 16.70
C PRO A 294 -20.04 9.42 16.43
N GLN A 295 -21.22 10.05 16.54
CA GLN A 295 -21.38 11.48 16.21
C GLN A 295 -20.18 12.24 16.74
N ALA A 296 -19.42 12.86 15.83
CA ALA A 296 -18.26 13.65 16.20
C ALA A 296 -18.67 14.54 17.36
N LEU A 297 -17.98 14.42 18.51
CA LEU A 297 -18.10 15.40 19.58
C LEU A 297 -18.02 16.77 18.92
N GLU A 298 -19.08 17.55 19.11
CA GLU A 298 -19.37 18.79 18.40
C GLU A 298 -18.09 19.55 18.02
N THR A 299 -17.95 19.79 16.71
CA THR A 299 -17.15 20.85 16.08
C THR A 299 -16.13 21.51 17.00
N ARG A 300 -14.85 21.12 16.95
CA ARG A 300 -13.78 21.98 17.46
C ARG A 300 -13.80 23.26 16.61
N PRO A 301 -14.13 24.44 17.16
CA PRO A 301 -14.26 25.67 16.37
C PRO A 301 -12.92 26.26 15.93
N ASP A 302 -11.81 25.73 16.42
CA ASP A 302 -10.48 26.24 16.13
C ASP A 302 -9.64 25.10 15.55
N ALA A 303 -9.17 25.25 14.32
CA ALA A 303 -8.34 24.28 13.65
C ALA A 303 -7.16 23.85 14.56
N ALA A 304 -7.13 22.56 14.88
CA ALA A 304 -6.32 21.98 15.93
C ALA A 304 -5.23 21.10 15.30
N LEU A 305 -4.04 21.10 15.92
CA LEU A 305 -3.04 20.08 15.64
C LEU A 305 -3.69 18.70 15.70
N SER A 306 -3.50 17.89 14.67
CA SER A 306 -4.09 16.57 14.53
C SER A 306 -2.97 15.56 14.32
N VAL A 307 -3.06 14.41 14.98
CA VAL A 307 -2.05 13.35 14.87
C VAL A 307 -2.50 12.37 13.80
N VAL A 308 -1.68 12.21 12.76
CA VAL A 308 -1.94 11.31 11.63
C VAL A 308 -1.41 9.92 11.91
N LEU A 309 -0.27 9.82 12.57
CA LEU A 309 0.30 8.57 13.02
C LEU A 309 0.96 8.78 14.37
N LEU A 310 0.81 7.82 15.27
CA LEU A 310 1.59 7.66 16.48
C LEU A 310 2.01 6.20 16.57
N THR A 311 3.32 5.96 16.59
CA THR A 311 3.89 4.62 16.72
C THR A 311 5.08 4.66 17.68
N VAL A 312 5.37 3.52 18.28
CA VAL A 312 6.41 3.35 19.30
C VAL A 312 7.16 2.06 19.09
N GLY A 313 8.44 2.02 19.47
CA GLY A 313 9.32 0.87 19.23
C GLY A 313 10.64 1.01 19.95
N ASP A 314 11.48 -0.01 19.90
CA ASP A 314 12.77 -0.05 20.61
C ASP A 314 13.95 0.28 19.68
N ASP A 315 13.67 0.78 18.49
CA ASP A 315 14.66 1.22 17.51
C ASP A 315 14.35 2.64 17.01
N ALA A 316 15.36 3.50 16.97
CA ALA A 316 15.25 4.88 16.50
C ALA A 316 14.83 4.98 15.01
N ARG A 317 14.99 3.89 14.24
CA ARG A 317 14.52 3.76 12.85
C ARG A 317 13.01 3.55 12.73
N ILE A 318 12.25 3.62 13.82
CA ILE A 318 10.79 3.54 13.76
C ILE A 318 10.13 4.55 12.83
N SER A 319 10.77 5.70 12.58
CA SER A 319 10.30 6.65 11.57
C SER A 319 10.49 6.18 10.12
N GLN A 320 11.24 5.11 9.88
CA GLN A 320 11.68 4.65 8.56
C GLN A 320 10.91 3.40 8.10
N ALA A 321 10.30 2.66 9.01
CA ALA A 321 9.46 1.55 8.61
C ALA A 321 8.49 1.14 9.73
N PRO A 322 7.26 0.72 9.39
CA PRO A 322 6.32 0.12 10.33
C PRO A 322 6.87 -1.14 11.03
N GLY A 323 7.82 -1.84 10.40
CA GLY A 323 8.42 -3.06 10.95
C GLY A 323 9.22 -2.88 12.26
N TYR A 324 9.52 -1.64 12.66
CA TYR A 324 10.13 -1.34 13.96
C TYR A 324 9.12 -0.96 15.04
N ALA A 325 7.83 -0.86 14.70
CA ALA A 325 6.78 -0.62 15.67
C ALA A 325 6.63 -1.85 16.59
N LYS A 326 6.51 -1.60 17.90
CA LYS A 326 6.31 -2.61 18.92
C LYS A 326 5.35 -2.11 19.98
N THR A 327 4.48 -3.00 20.43
CA THR A 327 3.65 -2.78 21.63
C THR A 327 4.16 -3.51 22.84
N ILE A 328 5.01 -4.52 22.67
CA ILE A 328 5.55 -5.32 23.77
C ILE A 328 7.05 -5.08 23.85
N PHE A 329 7.49 -4.66 25.03
CA PHE A 329 8.86 -4.30 25.33
C PHE A 329 9.41 -5.18 26.45
N GLN A 330 10.70 -5.48 26.37
CA GLN A 330 11.37 -6.18 27.45
C GLN A 330 11.62 -5.22 28.62
N PRO A 331 11.63 -5.69 29.88
CA PRO A 331 11.94 -4.85 31.04
C PRO A 331 13.33 -4.20 30.96
N SER A 332 14.22 -4.82 30.18
CA SER A 332 15.58 -4.38 29.90
C SER A 332 15.72 -3.51 28.65
N THR A 333 14.64 -3.20 27.93
CA THR A 333 14.68 -2.32 26.75
C THR A 333 15.32 -0.99 27.14
N PRO A 334 16.47 -0.60 26.55
CA PRO A 334 17.23 0.55 27.02
C PRO A 334 16.52 1.87 26.74
N GLU A 335 15.75 1.94 25.66
CA GLU A 335 15.07 3.13 25.20
C GLU A 335 13.82 2.76 24.42
N ILE A 336 12.73 3.47 24.65
CA ILE A 336 11.49 3.37 23.88
C ILE A 336 11.40 4.61 23.03
N HIS A 337 11.50 4.45 21.72
CA HIS A 337 11.35 5.51 20.74
C HIS A 337 9.89 5.69 20.38
N MET A 338 9.52 6.94 20.15
CA MET A 338 8.23 7.32 19.62
C MET A 338 8.43 8.12 18.35
N PHE A 339 7.61 7.80 17.36
CA PHE A 339 7.44 8.61 16.17
C PHE A 339 5.98 9.04 16.07
N ALA A 340 5.78 10.32 15.78
CA ALA A 340 4.47 10.82 15.44
C ALA A 340 4.52 11.75 14.25
N ALA A 341 3.45 11.77 13.48
CA ALA A 341 3.25 12.70 12.41
C ALA A 341 2.03 13.56 12.70
N ILE A 342 2.18 14.87 12.61
CA ILE A 342 1.14 15.81 12.97
C ILE A 342 0.86 16.78 11.83
N THR A 343 -0.42 17.12 11.64
CA THR A 343 -0.87 18.21 10.77
C THR A 343 -1.35 19.36 11.62
N GLY A 344 -1.24 20.59 11.13
CA GLY A 344 -1.65 21.76 11.91
C GLY A 344 -2.03 22.96 11.08
N THR A 345 -2.58 23.96 11.77
CA THR A 345 -2.79 25.34 11.30
C THR A 345 -1.85 26.24 12.07
N GLU A 346 -1.13 27.14 11.39
CA GLU A 346 -0.15 28.15 11.85
C GLU A 346 0.01 28.37 13.39
N ARG A 347 0.31 27.32 14.15
CA ARG A 347 0.41 27.35 15.62
C ARG A 347 1.83 27.03 16.05
N THR A 348 2.31 27.81 17.00
CA THR A 348 3.62 27.65 17.63
C THR A 348 3.43 27.24 19.08
N GLY A 349 4.27 26.34 19.60
CA GLY A 349 4.22 26.00 21.02
C GLY A 349 4.98 24.72 21.34
N HIS A 350 4.58 24.08 22.44
CA HIS A 350 5.18 22.81 22.87
C HIS A 350 4.15 21.69 22.75
N ILE A 351 4.53 20.61 22.07
CA ILE A 351 3.84 19.32 22.19
C ILE A 351 4.50 18.58 23.35
N LEU A 352 3.70 18.20 24.32
CA LEU A 352 4.14 17.37 25.43
C LEU A 352 3.98 15.90 25.04
N GLN A 353 5.05 15.16 25.23
CA GLN A 353 5.13 13.71 25.13
C GLN A 353 5.17 13.16 26.54
N GLN A 354 4.21 12.32 26.89
CA GLN A 354 4.08 11.80 28.24
C GLN A 354 4.00 10.29 28.17
N LEU A 355 4.67 9.61 29.10
CA LEU A 355 4.56 8.17 29.29
C LEU A 355 3.94 7.93 30.67
N HIS A 356 2.74 7.36 30.69
CA HIS A 356 2.01 7.05 31.92
C HIS A 356 2.09 5.56 32.21
N TYR A 357 2.47 5.19 33.43
CA TYR A 357 2.33 3.83 33.92
C TYR A 357 0.92 3.65 34.48
N LEU A 358 0.16 2.70 33.92
CA LEU A 358 -1.29 2.65 34.16
C LEU A 358 -1.68 1.99 35.47
N GLU A 359 -0.84 1.14 36.06
CA GLU A 359 -1.21 0.43 37.29
C GLU A 359 -1.43 1.37 38.48
N ASN A 360 -0.72 2.50 38.52
CA ASN A 360 -0.85 3.50 39.57
C ASN A 360 -1.13 4.92 39.02
N GLY A 361 -1.31 5.06 37.70
CA GLY A 361 -1.54 6.33 37.01
C GLY A 361 -0.33 7.30 37.05
N GLN A 362 0.84 6.83 37.45
CA GLN A 362 2.02 7.67 37.61
C GLN A 362 2.56 8.11 36.24
N LEU A 363 2.86 9.40 36.11
CA LEU A 363 3.67 9.91 35.02
C LEU A 363 5.09 9.34 35.17
N ALA A 364 5.45 8.43 34.27
CA ALA A 364 6.78 7.82 34.25
C ALA A 364 7.81 8.78 33.65
N MET A 365 7.45 9.50 32.58
CA MET A 365 8.33 10.45 31.90
C MET A 365 7.52 11.52 31.16
N GLU A 366 8.09 12.72 31.02
CA GLU A 366 7.56 13.81 30.21
C GLU A 366 8.67 14.50 29.45
N GLN A 367 8.43 14.82 28.18
CA GLN A 367 9.32 15.56 27.31
C GLN A 367 8.52 16.61 26.53
N ALA A 368 9.02 17.84 26.49
CA ALA A 368 8.46 18.88 25.63
C ALA A 368 9.20 18.90 24.29
N LEU A 369 8.45 18.89 23.19
CA LEU A 369 8.96 19.14 21.85
C LEU A 369 8.51 20.52 21.35
N ASP A 370 9.48 21.32 20.93
CA ASP A 370 9.20 22.60 20.29
C ASP A 370 8.64 22.39 18.89
N VAL A 371 7.48 22.97 18.63
CA VAL A 371 6.83 22.98 17.32
C VAL A 371 6.85 24.41 16.79
N ALA A 372 7.63 24.62 15.74
CA ALA A 372 7.54 25.82 14.90
C ALA A 372 6.18 25.85 14.19
N ALA A 373 5.75 27.02 13.73
CA ALA A 373 4.47 27.18 13.03
C ALA A 373 4.34 26.14 11.90
N VAL A 374 3.43 25.18 12.06
CA VAL A 374 3.09 24.21 11.02
C VAL A 374 2.13 24.90 10.07
N PRO A 375 2.52 25.20 8.81
CA PRO A 375 1.60 25.83 7.87
C PRO A 375 0.38 24.94 7.64
N THR A 376 -0.78 25.57 7.42
CA THR A 376 -2.00 24.86 7.07
C THR A 376 -1.76 23.96 5.86
N GLY A 377 -2.19 22.70 5.97
CA GLY A 377 -2.02 21.71 4.91
C GLY A 377 -0.64 21.06 4.83
N GLN A 378 0.24 21.30 5.82
CA GLN A 378 1.53 20.60 5.94
C GLN A 378 1.54 19.62 7.11
N MET A 379 2.42 18.64 7.00
CA MET A 379 2.69 17.66 8.04
C MET A 379 4.12 17.83 8.54
N ILE A 380 4.32 17.66 9.85
CA ILE A 380 5.66 17.58 10.44
C ILE A 380 5.83 16.27 11.19
N GLU A 381 7.07 15.81 11.23
CA GLU A 381 7.49 14.65 12.01
C GLU A 381 7.95 15.07 13.41
N LEU A 382 7.48 14.34 14.41
CA LEU A 382 7.92 14.44 15.79
C LEU A 382 8.62 13.14 16.18
N ARG A 383 9.78 13.29 16.82
CA ARG A 383 10.56 12.16 17.33
C ARG A 383 10.82 12.38 18.80
N GLY A 384 10.54 11.35 19.58
CA GLY A 384 10.70 11.34 21.03
C GLY A 384 11.36 10.04 21.48
N SER A 385 11.89 10.04 22.69
CA SER A 385 12.34 8.79 23.30
C SER A 385 12.27 8.84 24.82
N PHE A 386 12.02 7.67 25.40
CA PHE A 386 11.96 7.46 26.83
C PHE A 386 13.07 6.50 27.24
N LEU A 387 14.02 6.99 28.05
CA LEU A 387 15.12 6.18 28.55
C LEU A 387 14.66 5.25 29.67
N VAL A 388 15.27 4.07 29.75
CA VAL A 388 15.00 3.11 30.81
C VAL A 388 15.23 3.73 32.20
N PRO A 389 14.28 3.59 33.15
CA PRO A 389 14.49 4.01 34.52
C PRO A 389 15.66 3.25 35.17
N THR A 390 16.27 3.81 36.22
CA THR A 390 17.41 3.20 36.91
C THR A 390 17.17 1.75 37.38
N ASN A 391 15.91 1.40 37.67
CA ASN A 391 15.52 0.07 38.14
C ASN A 391 14.89 -0.80 37.03
N GLY A 392 15.09 -0.46 35.75
CA GLY A 392 14.38 -1.08 34.64
C GLY A 392 12.95 -0.55 34.50
N TRP A 393 12.26 -1.00 33.45
CA TRP A 393 10.84 -0.72 33.29
C TRP A 393 10.01 -1.60 34.24
N PRO A 394 9.15 -1.03 35.09
CA PRO A 394 8.10 -1.79 35.76
C PRO A 394 7.30 -2.66 34.77
N LEU A 395 6.97 -3.88 35.18
CA LEU A 395 6.13 -4.76 34.39
C LEU A 395 4.71 -4.21 34.35
N GLY A 396 4.07 -4.17 33.18
CA GLY A 396 2.68 -3.76 33.07
C GLY A 396 2.41 -2.85 31.88
N ALA A 397 1.20 -2.30 31.87
CA ALA A 397 0.71 -1.46 30.79
C ALA A 397 1.12 0.01 30.98
N TYR A 398 1.51 0.63 29.88
CA TYR A 398 1.81 2.04 29.78
C TYR A 398 1.00 2.71 28.68
N ARG A 399 0.85 4.03 28.79
CA ARG A 399 0.21 4.87 27.79
C ARG A 399 1.12 6.01 27.42
N VAL A 400 1.58 6.03 26.17
CA VAL A 400 2.21 7.18 25.56
C VAL A 400 1.12 8.17 25.16
N VAL A 401 1.29 9.44 25.49
CA VAL A 401 0.31 10.51 25.26
C VAL A 401 1.02 11.68 24.60
N LEU A 402 0.44 12.18 23.51
CA LEU A 402 0.79 13.47 22.91
C LEU A 402 -0.27 14.49 23.29
N SER A 403 0.14 15.61 23.86
CA SER A 403 -0.77 16.71 24.18
C SER A 403 -0.22 18.07 23.72
N TYR A 404 -1.13 19.00 23.43
CA TYR A 404 -0.81 20.38 23.08
C TYR A 404 -1.76 21.31 23.82
N GLU A 405 -1.22 22.33 24.49
CA GLU A 405 -1.99 23.26 25.34
C GLU A 405 -2.91 22.54 26.36
N GLY A 406 -2.43 21.43 26.92
CA GLY A 406 -3.16 20.62 27.90
C GLY A 406 -4.29 19.76 27.32
N LYS A 407 -4.47 19.72 26.00
CA LYS A 407 -5.42 18.84 25.32
C LYS A 407 -4.69 17.65 24.72
N GLU A 408 -5.18 16.45 25.00
CA GLU A 408 -4.69 15.24 24.35
C GLU A 408 -4.96 15.30 22.84
N LEU A 409 -3.92 15.07 22.05
CA LEU A 409 -3.97 14.96 20.60
C LEU A 409 -4.10 13.51 20.16
N ALA A 410 -3.32 12.61 20.78
CA ALA A 410 -3.37 11.17 20.57
C ALA A 410 -2.73 10.43 21.75
N SER A 411 -2.99 9.13 21.84
CA SER A 411 -2.32 8.25 22.79
C SER A 411 -2.13 6.85 22.23
N HIS A 412 -1.09 6.16 22.68
CA HIS A 412 -0.74 4.81 22.24
C HIS A 412 -0.41 3.93 23.44
N MET A 413 -0.90 2.69 23.42
CA MET A 413 -0.75 1.75 24.52
C MET A 413 0.45 0.83 24.28
N ILE A 414 1.28 0.64 25.30
CA ILE A 414 2.37 -0.32 25.26
C ILE A 414 2.37 -1.19 26.52
N TYR A 415 3.05 -2.31 26.45
CA TYR A 415 3.21 -3.26 27.54
C TYR A 415 4.69 -3.58 27.73
N VAL A 416 5.12 -3.61 28.98
CA VAL A 416 6.45 -4.07 29.36
C VAL A 416 6.30 -5.42 30.05
N GLY A 417 6.92 -6.46 29.49
CA GLY A 417 6.89 -7.81 30.03
C GLY A 417 7.71 -8.80 29.24
N GLU A 418 7.69 -10.06 29.68
CA GLU A 418 8.25 -11.15 28.89
C GLU A 418 7.39 -11.34 27.63
N ALA A 419 8.03 -11.56 26.48
CA ALA A 419 7.30 -11.89 25.26
C ALA A 419 6.77 -13.32 25.43
N GLU A 420 5.44 -13.49 25.39
CA GLU A 420 4.82 -14.83 25.39
C GLU A 420 5.12 -15.62 24.12
#